data_AF-A0A834Z7B7-F1
#
_entry.id   AF-A0A834Z7B7-F1
#
_cell.length_a   1.000
_cell.length_b   1.000
_cell.length_c   1.000
_cell.angle_alpha   90.00
_cell.angle_beta   90.00
_cell.angle_gamma   90.00
#
_symmetry.space_group_name_H-M   'P 1'
#
loop_
_entity.id
_entity.type
_entity.pdbx_description
1 polymer ?
#
loop_
_entity_poly.entity_id
_entity_poly.type
_entity_poly.pdbx_seq_one_letter_code
_entity_poly.pdbx_strand_id
1 'polypeptide(L)'
;MEEIEPPNNSSSSCKQAVCLHARREAFEYGLLPITKLIFSDGTATLAPLKDKLIQRSSSSSQRIDADGISQVLQISIDNARLLLHTLAAVLPSDSDPLVSANPDDNVGADVNDLILFLYIQSYKRILPKTHKDSAAVADVWPSTSAFDGFLSALSPLQFVLSNNRRLMPSQADEEAHQLSYLQKHLANILALLAESVEGGDEESLVFTLERFEHLGFLIQFGENGSEGIPLSQAAPFFANSDPDMPAVPVPAAQVHDWVLQNIASALEHITERVSAKENGPPNASDQDVSMADACTSSLKGLTSIRSPSFIEGISKTSFVKQGSDLKGSSVKVLNCHDSVIYILAPLRYATVYGCSDATIVLGAIGKAVRVEHCERVQVIAAAKRICIANCRECVFFLGVNQRPLILGDNHKLQVAPYNTFYSQLEEHMTQVGIEATINRWNEPLALGVVDPQDSLSHPAGVADVQAESATCLDPDQFTNFLIPNWFGGESPEPTKHNPFPLPEVYMASQQKNHTNLGEIKQSLRDVQLEENRKRELSCALHVYFKDWLYASGNIRQLYCLQGD
;
A
#
# COMPACT_ATOMS: atom_id res chain seq x y z
N MET A 1 70.59 9.81 7.56
CA MET A 1 69.51 10.71 7.12
C MET A 1 68.49 9.76 6.51
N GLU A 2 67.45 9.44 7.27
CA GLU A 2 66.40 8.48 6.90
C GLU A 2 65.70 8.93 5.63
N GLU A 3 65.60 8.01 4.66
CA GLU A 3 64.76 8.16 3.48
C GLU A 3 63.38 7.62 3.83
N ILE A 4 62.40 8.52 3.85
CA ILE A 4 61.00 8.28 4.22
C ILE A 4 60.30 7.64 3.01
N GLU A 5 59.89 6.37 3.14
CA GLU A 5 58.91 5.75 2.25
C GLU A 5 57.53 6.42 2.43
N PRO A 6 56.76 6.66 1.35
CA PRO A 6 55.40 7.16 1.48
C PRO A 6 54.45 6.04 1.95
N PRO A 7 53.45 6.35 2.79
CA PRO A 7 52.53 5.35 3.31
C PRO A 7 51.54 4.91 2.24
N ASN A 8 51.44 3.59 2.07
CA ASN A 8 50.34 2.90 1.37
C ASN A 8 49.00 3.20 2.07
N ASN A 9 48.27 4.21 1.59
CA ASN A 9 46.85 4.36 1.90
C ASN A 9 46.02 3.65 0.83
N SER A 10 45.86 2.34 0.96
CA SER A 10 44.71 1.64 0.39
C SER A 10 43.53 1.73 1.38
N SER A 11 42.97 2.94 1.52
CA SER A 11 41.63 3.07 2.08
C SER A 11 40.62 2.67 1.01
N SER A 12 40.29 1.38 0.96
CA SER A 12 39.07 0.93 0.30
C SER A 12 37.88 1.49 1.09
N SER A 13 37.53 2.75 0.87
CA SER A 13 36.19 3.21 1.20
C SER A 13 35.25 2.40 0.31
N CYS A 14 34.48 1.52 0.94
CA CYS A 14 33.40 0.82 0.27
C CYS A 14 32.37 1.90 -0.14
N LYS A 15 32.57 2.53 -1.29
CA LYS A 15 31.57 3.40 -1.91
C LYS A 15 30.36 2.50 -2.11
N GLN A 16 29.27 2.77 -1.40
CA GLN A 16 28.02 2.05 -1.60
C GLN A 16 27.65 2.20 -3.07
N ALA A 17 27.54 1.08 -3.78
CA ALA A 17 27.22 1.10 -5.19
C ALA A 17 25.77 1.56 -5.35
N VAL A 18 25.57 2.67 -6.08
CA VAL A 18 24.25 3.09 -6.55
C VAL A 18 23.68 1.95 -7.39
N CYS A 19 22.53 1.41 -6.99
CA CYS A 19 21.89 0.28 -7.66
C CYS A 19 20.57 0.71 -8.29
N LEU A 20 20.21 0.06 -9.40
CA LEU A 20 18.91 0.21 -10.02
C LEU A 20 17.88 -0.62 -9.25
N HIS A 21 16.73 0.00 -8.97
CA HIS A 21 15.58 -0.63 -8.34
C HIS A 21 14.33 -0.41 -9.21
N ALA A 22 13.43 -1.39 -9.23
CA ALA A 22 12.10 -1.18 -9.80
C ALA A 22 11.26 -0.27 -8.89
N ARG A 23 10.49 0.64 -9.47
CA ARG A 23 9.52 1.46 -8.73
C ARG A 23 8.26 0.65 -8.43
N ARG A 24 8.23 0.10 -7.22
CA ARG A 24 7.19 -0.81 -6.74
C ARG A 24 5.81 -0.18 -6.77
N GLU A 25 5.70 1.15 -6.58
CA GLU A 25 4.43 1.84 -6.47
C GLU A 25 3.55 1.64 -7.71
N ALA A 26 4.15 1.70 -8.90
CA ALA A 26 3.45 1.50 -10.17
C ALA A 26 2.89 0.07 -10.30
N PHE A 27 3.63 -0.95 -9.86
CA PHE A 27 3.23 -2.36 -9.91
C PHE A 27 2.27 -2.77 -8.77
N GLU A 28 2.33 -2.10 -7.61
CA GLU A 28 1.52 -2.44 -6.45
C GLU A 28 0.19 -1.69 -6.42
N TYR A 29 0.20 -0.37 -6.69
CA TYR A 29 -0.96 0.51 -6.55
C TYR A 29 -1.50 1.05 -7.90
N GLY A 30 -0.76 0.83 -8.99
CA GLY A 30 -1.07 1.35 -10.33
C GLY A 30 -1.83 0.39 -11.25
N LEU A 31 -2.01 -0.88 -10.86
CA LEU A 31 -2.75 -1.85 -11.68
C LEU A 31 -4.26 -1.66 -11.53
N LEU A 32 -4.97 -1.72 -12.65
CA LEU A 32 -6.42 -1.58 -12.75
C LEU A 32 -7.02 -2.83 -13.41
N PRO A 33 -8.05 -3.46 -12.81
CA PRO A 33 -8.71 -4.63 -13.38
C PRO A 33 -9.73 -4.25 -14.46
N ILE A 34 -9.31 -3.42 -15.41
CA ILE A 34 -10.11 -3.02 -16.57
C ILE A 34 -9.54 -3.74 -17.77
N THR A 35 -10.25 -4.78 -18.24
CA THR A 35 -9.79 -5.63 -19.36
C THR A 35 -9.45 -4.86 -20.63
N LYS A 36 -10.16 -3.76 -20.92
CA LYS A 36 -9.88 -2.85 -22.04
C LYS A 36 -8.53 -2.12 -21.95
N LEU A 37 -7.91 -2.06 -20.78
CA LEU A 37 -6.59 -1.44 -20.58
C LEU A 37 -5.45 -2.46 -20.68
N ILE A 38 -5.75 -3.75 -20.83
CA ILE A 38 -4.76 -4.83 -20.86
C ILE A 38 -4.47 -5.18 -22.32
N PHE A 39 -3.29 -4.78 -22.79
CA PHE A 39 -2.85 -5.02 -24.16
C PHE A 39 -1.83 -6.15 -24.18
N SER A 40 -2.15 -7.27 -24.85
CA SER A 40 -1.21 -8.40 -25.02
C SER A 40 -0.06 -8.06 -25.97
N ASP A 41 -0.35 -7.25 -26.99
CA ASP A 41 0.55 -7.00 -28.11
C ASP A 41 1.31 -5.68 -27.94
N GLY A 42 1.73 -5.40 -26.69
CA GLY A 42 2.56 -4.28 -26.23
C GLY A 42 2.66 -3.09 -27.20
N THR A 43 3.73 -3.05 -27.98
CA THR A 43 4.07 -1.97 -28.93
C THR A 43 3.10 -1.85 -30.10
N ALA A 44 2.64 -2.95 -30.68
CA ALA A 44 1.81 -2.94 -31.89
C ALA A 44 0.47 -2.23 -31.67
N THR A 45 -0.10 -2.34 -30.48
CA THR A 45 -1.34 -1.64 -30.11
C THR A 45 -1.08 -0.27 -29.49
N LEU A 46 -0.05 -0.15 -28.63
CA LEU A 46 0.18 1.09 -27.89
C LEU A 46 0.83 2.20 -28.74
N ALA A 47 1.65 1.88 -29.74
CA ALA A 47 2.23 2.89 -30.63
C ALA A 47 1.17 3.72 -31.39
N PRO A 48 0.21 3.11 -32.13
CA PRO A 48 -0.83 3.89 -32.80
C PRO A 48 -1.80 4.56 -31.81
N LEU A 49 -1.95 4.04 -30.58
CA LEU A 49 -2.69 4.72 -29.53
C LEU A 49 -1.96 5.96 -29.03
N LYS A 50 -0.63 5.89 -28.82
CA LYS A 50 0.20 7.04 -28.47
C LYS A 50 0.03 8.17 -29.48
N ASP A 51 0.09 7.87 -30.77
CA ASP A 51 -0.10 8.90 -31.81
C ASP A 51 -1.48 9.55 -31.75
N LYS A 52 -2.54 8.77 -31.50
CA LYS A 52 -3.90 9.30 -31.31
C LYS A 52 -4.02 10.16 -30.06
N LEU A 53 -3.34 9.77 -28.97
CA LEU A 53 -3.31 10.54 -27.72
C LEU A 53 -2.57 11.87 -27.93
N ILE A 54 -1.43 11.87 -28.65
CA ILE A 54 -0.67 13.07 -28.98
C ILE A 54 -1.47 14.00 -29.91
N GLN A 55 -2.17 13.46 -30.90
CA GLN A 55 -3.03 14.27 -31.79
C GLN A 55 -4.18 14.96 -31.06
N ARG A 56 -4.63 14.38 -29.94
CA ARG A 56 -5.71 14.93 -29.09
C ARG A 56 -5.20 15.75 -27.92
N SER A 57 -3.92 15.66 -27.59
CA SER A 57 -3.34 16.38 -26.47
C SER A 57 -3.15 17.87 -26.80
N SER A 58 -3.04 18.69 -25.75
CA SER A 58 -2.78 20.11 -25.94
C SER A 58 -1.38 20.32 -26.51
N SER A 59 -1.29 21.05 -27.63
CA SER A 59 -0.06 21.21 -28.41
C SER A 59 1.13 21.82 -27.65
N SER A 60 0.88 22.47 -26.52
CA SER A 60 1.90 23.12 -25.67
C SER A 60 2.38 22.27 -24.49
N SER A 61 1.65 21.22 -24.09
CA SER A 61 1.94 20.46 -22.86
C SER A 61 1.92 18.95 -23.03
N GLN A 62 1.54 18.44 -24.21
CA GLN A 62 1.36 17.01 -24.48
C GLN A 62 0.47 16.28 -23.44
N ARG A 63 -0.41 17.01 -22.75
CA ARG A 63 -1.33 16.45 -21.76
C ARG A 63 -2.69 16.10 -22.33
N ILE A 64 -3.25 14.99 -21.87
CA ILE A 64 -4.59 14.52 -22.24
C ILE A 64 -5.52 14.39 -21.03
N ASP A 65 -6.72 14.92 -21.17
CA ASP A 65 -7.77 14.91 -20.15
C ASP A 65 -8.59 13.61 -20.15
N ALA A 66 -9.51 13.49 -19.18
CA ALA A 66 -10.34 12.29 -19.03
C ALA A 66 -11.23 12.04 -20.27
N ASP A 67 -11.74 13.10 -20.90
CA ASP A 67 -12.55 13.02 -22.11
C ASP A 67 -11.75 12.50 -23.31
N GLY A 68 -10.53 12.99 -23.50
CA GLY A 68 -9.61 12.50 -24.52
C GLY A 68 -9.27 11.02 -24.33
N ILE A 69 -8.95 10.62 -23.09
CA ILE A 69 -8.66 9.21 -22.74
C ILE A 69 -9.88 8.32 -23.02
N SER A 70 -11.06 8.74 -22.57
CA SER A 70 -12.33 8.04 -22.76
C SER A 70 -12.60 7.75 -24.24
N GLN A 71 -12.41 8.75 -25.11
CA GLN A 71 -12.63 8.63 -26.55
C GLN A 71 -11.59 7.75 -27.24
N VAL A 72 -10.29 7.92 -26.91
CA VAL A 72 -9.20 7.18 -27.57
C VAL A 72 -9.20 5.71 -27.16
N LEU A 73 -9.39 5.41 -25.87
CA LEU A 73 -9.40 4.04 -25.34
C LEU A 73 -10.79 3.38 -25.40
N GLN A 74 -11.83 4.13 -25.77
CA GLN A 74 -13.23 3.64 -25.84
C GLN A 74 -13.70 3.02 -24.51
N ILE A 75 -13.37 3.69 -23.41
CA ILE A 75 -13.79 3.35 -22.04
C ILE A 75 -14.82 4.35 -21.54
N SER A 76 -15.49 4.07 -20.42
CA SER A 76 -16.37 5.05 -19.79
C SER A 76 -15.57 6.24 -19.25
N ILE A 77 -16.21 7.42 -19.18
CA ILE A 77 -15.58 8.61 -18.58
C ILE A 77 -15.16 8.38 -17.13
N ASP A 78 -15.94 7.60 -16.37
CA ASP A 78 -15.59 7.27 -14.99
C ASP A 78 -14.35 6.37 -14.89
N ASN A 79 -14.19 5.44 -15.83
CA ASN A 79 -12.97 4.62 -15.92
C ASN A 79 -11.76 5.46 -16.35
N ALA A 80 -11.95 6.45 -17.23
CA ALA A 80 -10.89 7.38 -17.60
C ALA A 80 -10.46 8.27 -16.42
N ARG A 81 -11.40 8.76 -15.60
CA ARG A 81 -11.09 9.48 -14.35
C ARG A 81 -10.38 8.60 -13.34
N LEU A 82 -10.84 7.36 -13.16
CA LEU A 82 -10.17 6.39 -12.30
C LEU A 82 -8.73 6.12 -12.76
N LEU A 83 -8.52 6.03 -14.07
CA LEU A 83 -7.19 5.89 -14.66
C LEU A 83 -6.29 7.06 -14.27
N LEU A 84 -6.74 8.30 -14.49
CA LEU A 84 -5.99 9.51 -14.13
C LEU A 84 -5.69 9.58 -12.63
N HIS A 85 -6.67 9.31 -11.78
CA HIS A 85 -6.48 9.29 -10.33
C HIS A 85 -5.48 8.23 -9.88
N THR A 86 -5.50 7.06 -10.53
CA THR A 86 -4.57 5.97 -10.23
C THR A 86 -3.17 6.29 -10.70
N LEU A 87 -3.02 6.88 -11.89
CA LEU A 87 -1.75 7.38 -12.40
C LEU A 87 -1.16 8.43 -11.45
N ALA A 88 -1.94 9.44 -11.07
CA ALA A 88 -1.55 10.47 -10.10
C ALA A 88 -1.04 9.89 -8.78
N ALA A 89 -1.65 8.80 -8.32
CA ALA A 89 -1.26 8.13 -7.10
C ALA A 89 0.11 7.45 -7.20
N VAL A 90 0.62 7.11 -8.39
CA VAL A 90 1.89 6.38 -8.58
C VAL A 90 2.99 7.19 -9.27
N LEU A 91 2.71 8.40 -9.73
CA LEU A 91 3.72 9.30 -10.32
C LEU A 91 4.90 9.54 -9.35
N PRO A 92 6.14 9.63 -9.87
CA PRO A 92 7.34 9.78 -9.04
C PRO A 92 7.41 11.16 -8.37
N SER A 93 7.09 12.21 -9.11
CA SER A 93 7.17 13.60 -8.67
C SER A 93 5.85 14.08 -8.06
N ASP A 94 5.92 14.68 -6.88
CA ASP A 94 4.77 15.37 -6.27
C ASP A 94 4.53 16.77 -6.86
N SER A 95 5.44 17.26 -7.72
CA SER A 95 5.30 18.52 -8.42
C SER A 95 4.39 18.43 -9.66
N ASP A 96 4.00 17.23 -10.07
CA ASP A 96 3.11 17.07 -11.22
C ASP A 96 1.73 17.70 -10.93
N PRO A 97 1.18 18.55 -11.83
CA PRO A 97 -0.14 19.15 -11.65
C PRO A 97 -1.25 18.14 -11.39
N LEU A 98 -1.13 16.91 -11.91
CA LEU A 98 -2.12 15.84 -11.72
C LEU A 98 -2.16 15.33 -10.26
N VAL A 99 -1.07 15.48 -9.51
CA VAL A 99 -0.97 15.03 -8.11
C VAL A 99 -1.67 16.00 -7.17
N SER A 100 -1.53 17.31 -7.41
CA SER A 100 -2.12 18.38 -6.61
C SER A 100 -3.52 18.80 -7.06
N ALA A 101 -3.94 18.38 -8.25
CA ALA A 101 -5.29 18.59 -8.76
C ALA A 101 -6.36 18.02 -7.83
N ASN A 102 -7.46 18.76 -7.69
CA ASN A 102 -8.66 18.26 -7.07
C ASN A 102 -9.36 17.26 -8.00
N PRO A 103 -10.20 16.35 -7.46
CA PRO A 103 -10.93 15.36 -8.27
C PRO A 103 -11.81 15.97 -9.38
N ASP A 104 -12.17 17.24 -9.24
CA ASP A 104 -13.05 17.96 -10.18
C ASP A 104 -12.26 18.87 -11.15
N ASP A 105 -10.93 18.98 -10.98
CA ASP A 105 -10.08 19.79 -11.87
C ASP A 105 -9.79 19.02 -13.17
N ASN A 106 -9.89 19.70 -14.31
CA ASN A 106 -9.68 19.08 -15.63
C ASN A 106 -8.19 19.05 -16.03
N VAL A 107 -7.33 18.60 -15.12
CA VAL A 107 -5.89 18.47 -15.35
C VAL A 107 -5.63 17.13 -16.05
N GLY A 108 -5.10 17.19 -17.27
CA GLY A 108 -4.73 15.99 -18.04
C GLY A 108 -3.43 15.35 -17.58
N ALA A 109 -3.20 14.08 -17.94
CA ALA A 109 -1.93 13.38 -17.72
C ALA A 109 -0.95 13.59 -18.88
N ASP A 110 0.35 13.53 -18.59
CA ASP A 110 1.37 13.42 -19.62
C ASP A 110 1.19 12.12 -20.43
N VAL A 111 1.27 12.22 -21.76
CA VAL A 111 1.02 11.08 -22.64
C VAL A 111 2.11 10.01 -22.52
N ASN A 112 3.36 10.36 -22.26
CA ASN A 112 4.43 9.37 -22.10
C ASN A 112 4.24 8.58 -20.79
N ASP A 113 3.95 9.25 -19.68
CA ASP A 113 3.64 8.58 -18.41
C ASP A 113 2.39 7.70 -18.53
N LEU A 114 1.35 8.19 -19.22
CA LEU A 114 0.15 7.43 -19.50
C LEU A 114 0.43 6.16 -20.33
N ILE A 115 1.28 6.23 -21.35
CA ILE A 115 1.64 5.06 -22.16
C ILE A 115 2.41 4.03 -21.34
N LEU A 116 3.36 4.46 -20.50
CA LEU A 116 4.05 3.56 -19.57
C LEU A 116 3.09 2.90 -18.58
N PHE A 117 2.16 3.70 -18.04
CA PHE A 117 1.11 3.22 -17.15
C PHE A 117 0.19 2.19 -17.82
N LEU A 118 -0.20 2.40 -19.07
CA LEU A 118 -0.99 1.44 -19.85
C LEU A 118 -0.20 0.17 -20.16
N TYR A 119 1.09 0.30 -20.47
CA TYR A 119 1.96 -0.83 -20.78
C TYR A 119 2.05 -1.83 -19.61
N ILE A 120 2.20 -1.32 -18.39
CA ILE A 120 2.32 -2.17 -17.19
C ILE A 120 1.01 -2.83 -16.76
N GLN A 121 -0.15 -2.47 -17.32
CA GLN A 121 -1.42 -3.13 -16.97
C GLN A 121 -1.44 -4.63 -17.34
N SER A 122 -0.54 -5.05 -18.23
CA SER A 122 -0.31 -6.46 -18.60
C SER A 122 0.57 -7.24 -17.61
N TYR A 123 1.18 -6.57 -16.63
CA TYR A 123 1.98 -7.20 -15.59
C TYR A 123 1.11 -8.09 -14.70
N LYS A 124 1.59 -9.31 -14.45
CA LYS A 124 0.97 -10.27 -13.54
C LYS A 124 1.74 -10.33 -12.24
N ARG A 125 1.02 -10.17 -11.12
CA ARG A 125 1.62 -10.25 -9.78
C ARG A 125 2.09 -11.67 -9.52
N ILE A 126 3.16 -11.78 -8.73
CA ILE A 126 3.81 -13.05 -8.43
C ILE A 126 2.87 -13.90 -7.54
N LEU A 127 2.80 -15.21 -7.81
CA LEU A 127 1.94 -16.12 -7.06
C LEU A 127 2.58 -16.47 -5.70
N PRO A 128 1.80 -16.53 -4.60
CA PRO A 128 2.22 -17.25 -3.40
C PRO A 128 2.57 -18.71 -3.75
N LYS A 129 3.77 -19.20 -3.39
CA LYS A 129 4.24 -20.53 -3.81
C LYS A 129 3.34 -21.62 -3.22
N THR A 130 2.64 -22.37 -4.06
CA THR A 130 1.95 -23.61 -3.67
C THR A 130 2.94 -24.77 -3.57
N HIS A 131 2.82 -25.59 -2.52
CA HIS A 131 3.70 -26.74 -2.29
C HIS A 131 3.51 -27.83 -3.36
N LYS A 132 4.57 -28.59 -3.67
CA LYS A 132 4.55 -29.74 -4.61
C LYS A 132 3.66 -30.90 -4.16
N ASP A 133 3.30 -30.96 -2.88
CA ASP A 133 2.36 -31.94 -2.32
C ASP A 133 1.01 -31.27 -2.05
N SER A 134 0.32 -30.90 -3.12
CA SER A 134 -0.98 -30.21 -3.06
C SER A 134 -2.11 -31.07 -2.48
N ALA A 135 -1.87 -32.36 -2.20
CA ALA A 135 -2.83 -33.27 -1.57
C ALA A 135 -2.81 -33.26 -0.03
N ALA A 136 -1.79 -32.67 0.61
CA ALA A 136 -1.66 -32.64 2.07
C ALA A 136 -1.97 -31.28 2.71
N VAL A 137 -2.21 -30.24 1.89
CA VAL A 137 -2.45 -28.85 2.33
C VAL A 137 -3.67 -28.29 1.58
N ALA A 138 -4.79 -29.02 1.62
CA ALA A 138 -6.05 -28.52 1.06
C ALA A 138 -6.78 -27.54 2.00
N ASP A 139 -6.29 -27.34 3.23
CA ASP A 139 -6.98 -26.62 4.31
C ASP A 139 -6.41 -25.22 4.63
N VAL A 140 -5.71 -24.57 3.69
CA VAL A 140 -5.29 -23.15 3.84
C VAL A 140 -5.82 -22.36 2.66
N TRP A 141 -7.10 -21.98 2.75
CA TRP A 141 -7.82 -20.93 2.01
C TRP A 141 -7.74 -20.89 0.45
N PRO A 142 -8.87 -20.69 -0.28
CA PRO A 142 -10.23 -20.49 0.20
C PRO A 142 -11.00 -21.82 0.20
N SER A 143 -10.51 -22.81 0.93
CA SER A 143 -11.27 -24.05 1.17
C SER A 143 -11.91 -23.96 2.55
N THR A 144 -13.25 -23.87 2.52
CA THR A 144 -14.19 -24.06 3.64
C THR A 144 -13.98 -23.14 4.84
N SER A 145 -14.84 -22.12 4.93
CA SER A 145 -15.18 -21.49 6.20
C SER A 145 -15.32 -22.55 7.30
N ALA A 146 -14.77 -22.28 8.49
CA ALA A 146 -14.91 -23.13 9.68
C ALA A 146 -16.35 -23.35 10.17
N PHE A 147 -17.37 -23.00 9.36
CA PHE A 147 -18.78 -23.01 9.70
C PHE A 147 -19.69 -23.65 8.64
N ASP A 148 -19.16 -24.29 7.59
CA ASP A 148 -19.96 -25.33 6.92
C ASP A 148 -19.90 -26.59 7.81
N GLY A 149 -20.79 -26.58 8.79
CA GLY A 149 -20.76 -27.50 9.91
C GLY A 149 -20.93 -28.94 9.46
N PHE A 150 -19.84 -29.69 9.43
CA PHE A 150 -19.74 -31.09 9.84
C PHE A 150 -18.26 -31.49 9.77
N LEU A 151 -17.55 -31.40 10.91
CA LEU A 151 -16.67 -32.44 11.46
C LEU A 151 -15.83 -31.84 12.60
N SER A 152 -15.96 -32.48 13.76
CA SER A 152 -15.20 -32.19 14.96
C SER A 152 -13.74 -32.59 14.84
N ALA A 153 -12.93 -31.89 15.65
CA ALA A 153 -11.67 -32.33 16.26
C ALA A 153 -10.39 -32.28 15.41
N LEU A 154 -9.68 -31.14 15.49
CA LEU A 154 -8.22 -31.16 15.59
C LEU A 154 -7.74 -30.27 16.75
N SER A 155 -6.79 -30.80 17.51
CA SER A 155 -6.27 -30.22 18.75
C SER A 155 -5.34 -29.01 18.51
N PRO A 156 -5.16 -28.12 19.50
CA PRO A 156 -4.45 -26.84 19.37
C PRO A 156 -2.95 -26.90 18.99
N LEU A 157 -2.36 -28.09 18.86
CA LEU A 157 -0.92 -28.27 18.63
C LEU A 157 -0.52 -28.31 17.14
N GLN A 158 -1.47 -28.39 16.20
CA GLN A 158 -1.15 -28.37 14.75
C GLN A 158 -1.05 -26.94 14.16
N PHE A 159 -1.54 -25.92 14.86
CA PHE A 159 -1.36 -24.52 14.43
C PHE A 159 0.08 -24.02 14.60
N VAL A 160 0.89 -24.63 15.47
CA VAL A 160 2.26 -24.17 15.76
C VAL A 160 3.28 -24.64 14.69
N LEU A 161 2.98 -25.74 13.97
CA LEU A 161 3.84 -26.25 12.90
C LEU A 161 3.50 -25.68 11.51
N SER A 162 2.44 -24.86 11.41
CA SER A 162 2.00 -24.25 10.14
C SER A 162 2.68 -22.90 9.87
N ASN A 163 3.74 -22.56 10.60
CA ASN A 163 4.61 -21.40 10.37
C ASN A 163 5.55 -21.66 9.16
N ASN A 164 4.98 -21.99 8.01
CA ASN A 164 5.73 -22.03 6.76
C ASN A 164 5.96 -20.59 6.29
N ARG A 165 7.10 -20.03 6.72
CA ARG A 165 7.71 -18.75 6.26
C ARG A 165 7.98 -18.68 4.73
N ARG A 166 7.32 -19.50 3.89
CA ARG A 166 7.62 -19.69 2.45
C ARG A 166 6.39 -19.65 1.54
N LEU A 167 5.23 -19.25 2.05
CA LEU A 167 4.02 -19.15 1.23
C LEU A 167 3.95 -17.79 0.52
N MET A 168 4.34 -16.70 1.19
CA MET A 168 4.32 -15.36 0.60
C MET A 168 5.65 -14.97 -0.04
N PRO A 169 5.63 -14.36 -1.24
CA PRO A 169 6.80 -13.80 -1.88
C PRO A 169 7.44 -12.75 -0.97
N SER A 170 8.76 -12.83 -0.76
CA SER A 170 9.45 -11.77 -0.03
C SER A 170 9.53 -10.50 -0.88
N GLN A 171 9.81 -9.36 -0.25
CA GLN A 171 10.00 -8.10 -0.96
C GLN A 171 11.10 -8.18 -2.04
N ALA A 172 12.11 -9.03 -1.82
CA ALA A 172 13.17 -9.28 -2.79
C ALA A 172 12.67 -10.13 -3.98
N ASP A 173 11.77 -11.08 -3.74
CA ASP A 173 11.15 -11.89 -4.79
C ASP A 173 10.23 -11.01 -5.67
N GLU A 174 9.43 -10.12 -5.06
CA GLU A 174 8.59 -9.16 -5.78
C GLU A 174 9.44 -8.25 -6.67
N GLU A 175 10.51 -7.69 -6.13
CA GLU A 175 11.39 -6.79 -6.87
C GLU A 175 12.13 -7.52 -8.00
N ALA A 176 12.64 -8.73 -7.75
CA ALA A 176 13.27 -9.54 -8.79
C ALA A 176 12.30 -9.88 -9.93
N HIS A 177 11.03 -10.13 -9.62
CA HIS A 177 10.00 -10.40 -10.62
C HIS A 177 9.63 -9.16 -11.43
N GLN A 178 9.53 -8.00 -10.78
CA GLN A 178 9.34 -6.71 -11.47
C GLN A 178 10.52 -6.40 -12.40
N LEU A 179 11.76 -6.59 -11.93
CA LEU A 179 12.96 -6.40 -12.75
C LEU A 179 13.04 -7.39 -13.91
N SER A 180 12.66 -8.66 -13.70
CA SER A 180 12.59 -9.66 -14.77
C SER A 180 11.54 -9.30 -15.82
N TYR A 181 10.39 -8.77 -15.40
CA TYR A 181 9.39 -8.23 -16.32
C TYR A 181 9.95 -7.06 -17.13
N LEU A 182 10.57 -6.07 -16.47
CA LEU A 182 11.19 -4.93 -17.16
C LEU A 182 12.27 -5.39 -18.13
N GLN A 183 13.13 -6.33 -17.76
CA GLN A 183 14.17 -6.90 -18.62
C GLN A 183 13.60 -7.49 -19.92
N LYS A 184 12.50 -8.24 -19.82
CA LYS A 184 11.84 -8.88 -20.98
C LYS A 184 11.15 -7.87 -21.89
N HIS A 185 10.63 -6.79 -21.30
CA HIS A 185 9.79 -5.82 -21.99
C HIS A 185 10.52 -4.52 -22.36
N LEU A 186 11.81 -4.37 -22.00
CA LEU A 186 12.55 -3.12 -22.12
C LEU A 186 12.61 -2.59 -23.56
N ALA A 187 12.93 -3.44 -24.54
CA ALA A 187 13.01 -3.02 -25.94
C ALA A 187 11.69 -2.39 -26.43
N ASN A 188 10.56 -2.99 -26.04
CA ASN A 188 9.23 -2.50 -26.36
C ASN A 188 8.91 -1.17 -25.66
N ILE A 189 9.24 -1.07 -24.37
CA ILE A 189 9.05 0.16 -23.58
C ILE A 189 9.87 1.31 -24.18
N LEU A 190 11.13 1.04 -24.54
CA LEU A 190 12.00 2.06 -25.13
C LEU A 190 11.55 2.45 -26.53
N ALA A 191 11.07 1.51 -27.36
CA ALA A 191 10.50 1.84 -28.67
C ALA A 191 9.27 2.75 -28.56
N LEU A 192 8.44 2.58 -27.53
CA LEU A 192 7.29 3.46 -27.29
C LEU A 192 7.70 4.87 -26.86
N LEU A 193 8.83 5.01 -26.17
CA LEU A 193 9.32 6.31 -25.71
C LEU A 193 10.24 7.00 -26.72
N ALA A 194 11.00 6.29 -27.54
CA ALA A 194 11.97 6.90 -28.44
C ALA A 194 11.31 7.78 -29.53
N GLU A 195 12.11 8.64 -30.14
CA GLU A 195 11.74 9.45 -31.31
C GLU A 195 12.49 8.96 -32.54
N SER A 196 11.82 8.97 -33.70
CA SER A 196 12.47 8.78 -34.99
C SER A 196 13.12 10.10 -35.43
N VAL A 197 14.38 10.06 -35.86
CA VAL A 197 15.05 11.24 -36.42
C VAL A 197 14.45 11.57 -37.79
N GLU A 198 13.96 12.80 -37.98
CA GLU A 198 13.45 13.26 -39.28
C GLU A 198 14.56 13.18 -40.36
N GLY A 199 14.34 12.34 -41.38
CA GLY A 199 15.25 12.20 -42.53
C GLY A 199 16.35 11.13 -42.42
N GLY A 200 16.35 10.30 -41.35
CA GLY A 200 17.18 9.10 -41.27
C GLY A 200 16.41 7.81 -41.64
N ASP A 201 17.11 6.69 -41.83
CA ASP A 201 16.47 5.37 -41.96
C ASP A 201 15.50 5.13 -40.78
N GLU A 202 14.34 4.51 -41.03
CA GLU A 202 13.24 4.27 -40.06
C GLU A 202 13.66 3.50 -38.78
N GLU A 203 14.93 3.11 -38.68
CA GLU A 203 15.54 2.36 -37.56
C GLU A 203 16.38 3.23 -36.60
N SER A 204 16.57 4.53 -36.89
CA SER A 204 17.38 5.43 -36.06
C SER A 204 16.57 6.07 -34.93
N LEU A 205 16.22 5.27 -33.92
CA LEU A 205 15.51 5.72 -32.72
C LEU A 205 16.46 6.43 -31.73
N VAL A 206 16.07 7.60 -31.24
CA VAL A 206 16.85 8.42 -30.28
C VAL A 206 16.02 8.82 -29.06
N PHE A 207 16.72 9.12 -27.95
CA PHE A 207 16.15 9.63 -26.71
C PHE A 207 16.61 11.05 -26.42
N THR A 208 15.66 11.92 -26.12
CA THR A 208 15.92 13.22 -25.49
C THR A 208 15.98 13.04 -23.97
N LEU A 209 16.54 14.04 -23.27
CA LEU A 209 16.62 14.05 -21.81
C LEU A 209 15.23 13.92 -21.15
N GLU A 210 14.26 14.67 -21.67
CA GLU A 210 12.87 14.67 -21.19
C GLU A 210 12.24 13.28 -21.28
N ARG A 211 12.35 12.62 -22.45
CA ARG A 211 11.82 11.27 -22.65
C ARG A 211 12.52 10.20 -21.82
N PHE A 212 13.81 10.40 -21.54
CA PHE A 212 14.58 9.52 -20.68
C PHE A 212 14.13 9.61 -19.21
N GLU A 213 13.78 10.80 -18.71
CA GLU A 213 13.29 10.98 -17.33
C GLU A 213 11.94 10.28 -17.09
N HIS A 214 11.10 10.12 -18.11
CA HIS A 214 9.85 9.34 -17.99
C HIS A 214 10.09 7.86 -17.65
N LEU A 215 11.28 7.28 -17.93
CA LEU A 215 11.63 5.95 -17.41
C LEU A 215 11.64 5.90 -15.87
N GLY A 216 11.76 7.05 -15.22
CA GLY A 216 11.60 7.25 -13.78
C GLY A 216 10.22 6.89 -13.26
N PHE A 217 9.25 6.66 -14.14
CA PHE A 217 7.99 6.03 -13.79
C PHE A 217 8.17 4.57 -13.32
N LEU A 218 9.10 3.82 -13.95
CA LEU A 218 9.27 2.37 -13.77
C LEU A 218 10.53 1.99 -12.99
N ILE A 219 11.60 2.77 -13.11
CA ILE A 219 12.90 2.49 -12.49
C ILE A 219 13.38 3.68 -11.67
N GLN A 220 14.18 3.41 -10.66
CA GLN A 220 14.85 4.44 -9.87
C GLN A 220 16.26 3.98 -9.50
N PHE A 221 17.19 4.92 -9.44
CA PHE A 221 18.52 4.68 -8.91
C PHE A 221 18.59 5.17 -7.48
N GLY A 222 19.24 4.42 -6.61
CA GLY A 222 19.43 4.85 -5.24
C GLY A 222 20.53 4.07 -4.55
N GLU A 223 21.10 4.68 -3.53
CA GLU A 223 21.78 3.91 -2.51
C GLU A 223 20.70 3.29 -1.62
N ASN A 224 20.97 2.15 -0.98
CA ASN A 224 19.97 1.43 -0.18
C ASN A 224 19.28 2.37 0.83
N GLY A 225 18.12 2.90 0.44
CA GLY A 225 17.32 3.78 1.28
C GLY A 225 17.67 5.27 1.29
N SER A 226 18.37 5.81 0.29
CA SER A 226 18.46 7.27 0.06
C SER A 226 17.41 7.78 -0.94
N GLU A 227 17.29 9.10 -1.06
CA GLU A 227 16.46 9.75 -2.07
C GLU A 227 16.93 9.31 -3.46
N GLY A 228 15.97 8.87 -4.30
CA GLY A 228 16.29 8.35 -5.62
C GLY A 228 17.02 9.40 -6.45
N ILE A 229 18.15 9.00 -7.03
CA ILE A 229 18.95 9.85 -7.92
C ILE A 229 18.17 10.00 -9.22
N PRO A 230 17.94 11.25 -9.71
CA PRO A 230 17.34 11.48 -11.02
C PRO A 230 18.06 10.69 -12.12
N LEU A 231 17.32 10.18 -13.10
CA LEU A 231 17.91 9.32 -14.13
C LEU A 231 19.00 10.06 -14.93
N SER A 232 18.79 11.34 -15.21
CA SER A 232 19.76 12.24 -15.84
C SER A 232 21.10 12.30 -15.11
N GLN A 233 21.10 12.20 -13.78
CA GLN A 233 22.32 12.22 -12.97
C GLN A 233 22.97 10.84 -12.87
N ALA A 234 22.19 9.76 -12.91
CA ALA A 234 22.69 8.39 -12.88
C ALA A 234 23.30 7.96 -14.23
N ALA A 235 22.78 8.48 -15.34
CA ALA A 235 23.19 8.09 -16.68
C ALA A 235 24.45 8.84 -17.16
N PRO A 236 25.51 8.13 -17.60
CA PRO A 236 26.78 8.75 -17.98
C PRO A 236 26.67 9.65 -19.22
N PHE A 237 25.66 9.42 -20.06
CA PHE A 237 25.44 10.14 -21.32
C PHE A 237 24.63 11.44 -21.15
N PHE A 238 24.00 11.68 -19.99
CA PHE A 238 23.28 12.94 -19.69
C PHE A 238 23.84 13.70 -18.48
N ALA A 239 24.73 13.10 -17.67
CA ALA A 239 25.24 13.62 -16.41
C ALA A 239 25.99 14.96 -16.46
N ASN A 240 26.27 15.51 -17.66
CA ASN A 240 26.96 16.80 -17.86
C ASN A 240 26.17 17.78 -18.75
N SER A 241 24.86 17.60 -18.86
CA SER A 241 24.02 18.48 -19.69
C SER A 241 23.92 19.86 -19.03
N ASP A 242 24.28 20.91 -19.77
CA ASP A 242 24.16 22.30 -19.32
C ASP A 242 22.68 22.73 -19.36
N PRO A 243 22.09 23.30 -18.30
CA PRO A 243 20.71 23.80 -18.33
C PRO A 243 20.45 24.84 -19.43
N ASP A 244 21.50 25.56 -19.90
CA ASP A 244 21.39 26.55 -20.97
C ASP A 244 21.59 25.95 -22.39
N MET A 245 21.97 24.67 -22.52
CA MET A 245 22.17 24.01 -23.82
C MET A 245 21.55 22.60 -23.86
N PRO A 246 20.60 22.32 -24.77
CA PRO A 246 19.89 21.05 -24.80
C PRO A 246 20.85 19.88 -25.03
N ALA A 247 20.70 18.83 -24.22
CA ALA A 247 21.52 17.64 -24.30
C ALA A 247 21.39 16.98 -25.68
N VAL A 248 22.51 16.46 -26.21
CA VAL A 248 22.52 15.75 -27.50
C VAL A 248 21.66 14.49 -27.38
N PRO A 249 20.71 14.25 -28.32
CA PRO A 249 19.92 13.02 -28.32
C PRO A 249 20.80 11.78 -28.37
N VAL A 250 20.43 10.77 -27.57
CA VAL A 250 21.23 9.54 -27.39
C VAL A 250 20.57 8.38 -28.14
N PRO A 251 21.31 7.54 -28.87
CA PRO A 251 20.74 6.38 -29.56
C PRO A 251 20.00 5.42 -28.60
N ALA A 252 18.81 4.97 -28.99
CA ALA A 252 17.99 4.08 -28.18
C ALA A 252 18.68 2.75 -27.84
N ALA A 253 19.54 2.24 -28.73
CA ALA A 253 20.36 1.06 -28.48
C ALA A 253 21.33 1.26 -27.30
N GLN A 254 21.95 2.44 -27.21
CA GLN A 254 22.87 2.76 -26.11
C GLN A 254 22.13 2.84 -24.77
N VAL A 255 20.92 3.44 -24.76
CA VAL A 255 20.07 3.50 -23.57
C VAL A 255 19.62 2.09 -23.16
N HIS A 256 19.21 1.28 -24.12
CA HIS A 256 18.79 -0.10 -23.91
C HIS A 256 19.88 -0.94 -23.24
N ASP A 257 21.09 -0.94 -23.79
CA ASP A 257 22.19 -1.74 -23.27
C ASP A 257 22.61 -1.28 -21.87
N TRP A 258 22.60 0.03 -21.62
CA TRP A 258 22.89 0.58 -20.31
C TRP A 258 21.85 0.18 -19.27
N VAL A 259 20.55 0.31 -19.57
CA VAL A 259 19.48 -0.09 -18.62
C VAL A 259 19.50 -1.60 -18.39
N LEU A 260 19.69 -2.42 -19.43
CA LEU A 260 19.80 -3.88 -19.27
C LEU A 260 20.96 -4.28 -18.37
N GLN A 261 22.12 -3.66 -18.53
CA GLN A 261 23.30 -3.96 -17.71
C GLN A 261 23.03 -3.63 -16.23
N ASN A 262 22.36 -2.52 -15.95
CA ASN A 262 21.99 -2.14 -14.59
C ASN A 262 20.92 -3.08 -13.99
N ILE A 263 19.92 -3.51 -14.78
CA ILE A 263 18.94 -4.51 -14.33
C ILE A 263 19.62 -5.85 -14.02
N ALA A 264 20.53 -6.30 -14.89
CA ALA A 264 21.27 -7.55 -14.66
C ALA A 264 22.10 -7.47 -13.37
N SER A 265 22.84 -6.38 -13.16
CA SER A 265 23.60 -6.14 -11.93
C SER A 265 22.72 -6.09 -10.69
N ALA A 266 21.54 -5.47 -10.77
CA ALA A 266 20.58 -5.44 -9.67
C ALA A 266 20.03 -6.83 -9.31
N LEU A 267 19.72 -7.65 -10.31
CA LEU A 267 19.26 -9.04 -10.13
C LEU A 267 20.34 -9.93 -9.51
N GLU A 268 21.60 -9.77 -9.92
CA GLU A 268 22.75 -10.44 -9.31
C GLU A 268 22.88 -10.04 -7.83
N HIS A 269 22.82 -8.74 -7.54
CA HIS A 269 22.88 -8.23 -6.17
C HIS A 269 21.75 -8.79 -5.29
N ILE A 270 20.52 -8.88 -5.79
CA ILE A 270 19.39 -9.47 -5.06
C ILE A 270 19.67 -10.95 -4.76
N THR A 271 20.14 -11.70 -5.75
CA THR A 271 20.45 -13.12 -5.62
C THR A 271 21.54 -13.37 -4.58
N GLU A 272 22.60 -12.55 -4.57
CA GLU A 272 23.67 -12.61 -3.56
C GLU A 272 23.16 -12.31 -2.14
N ARG A 273 22.30 -11.29 -1.98
CA ARG A 273 21.71 -10.96 -0.66
C ARG A 273 20.81 -12.07 -0.13
N VAL A 274 20.04 -12.72 -1.00
CA VAL A 274 19.14 -13.82 -0.60
C VAL A 274 19.97 -15.05 -0.21
N SER A 275 20.99 -15.41 -0.99
CA SER A 275 21.91 -16.52 -0.70
C SER A 275 22.71 -16.32 0.60
N ALA A 276 23.16 -15.09 0.88
CA ALA A 276 23.89 -14.77 2.11
C ALA A 276 23.02 -14.93 3.37
N LYS A 277 21.71 -14.69 3.28
CA LYS A 277 20.76 -14.93 4.38
C LYS A 277 20.43 -16.41 4.59
N GLU A 278 20.52 -17.24 3.55
CA GLU A 278 20.23 -18.67 3.62
C GLU A 278 21.43 -19.51 4.13
N ASN A 279 22.66 -19.02 3.94
CA ASN A 279 23.90 -19.69 4.36
C ASN A 279 24.50 -19.20 5.69
N GLY A 280 23.82 -18.29 6.40
CA GLY A 280 24.21 -17.89 7.76
C GLY A 280 23.92 -19.01 8.78
N PRO A 281 24.70 -19.14 9.88
CA PRO A 281 24.41 -20.16 10.89
C PRO A 281 22.97 -19.98 11.40
N PRO A 282 22.22 -21.06 11.62
CA PRO A 282 20.88 -20.96 12.17
C PRO A 282 20.97 -20.25 13.52
N ASN A 283 20.14 -19.24 13.73
CA ASN A 283 19.99 -18.59 15.02
C ASN A 283 19.88 -19.65 16.12
N ALA A 284 20.90 -19.72 16.97
CA ALA A 284 20.87 -20.52 18.19
C ALA A 284 19.91 -19.84 19.17
N SER A 285 18.64 -20.19 19.11
CA SER A 285 17.71 -20.00 20.24
C SER A 285 17.54 -21.34 20.94
N ASP A 286 18.56 -21.70 21.72
CA ASP A 286 18.46 -22.61 22.86
C ASP A 286 19.66 -22.30 23.77
N GLN A 287 19.53 -21.26 24.58
CA GLN A 287 20.32 -21.12 25.79
C GLN A 287 19.41 -20.67 26.92
N ASP A 288 19.34 -21.55 27.91
CA ASP A 288 18.66 -21.38 29.19
C ASP A 288 18.99 -20.05 29.88
N VAL A 289 17.99 -19.54 30.56
CA VAL A 289 18.01 -18.32 31.37
C VAL A 289 19.12 -18.38 32.42
N SER A 290 20.10 -17.47 32.33
CA SER A 290 20.87 -17.03 33.50
C SER A 290 20.75 -15.51 33.66
N MET A 291 20.22 -15.11 34.80
CA MET A 291 20.07 -13.73 35.25
C MET A 291 21.44 -13.05 35.45
N ALA A 292 21.72 -11.97 34.71
CA ALA A 292 22.43 -10.78 35.21
C ALA A 292 22.66 -9.73 34.09
N ASP A 293 22.40 -8.49 34.47
CA ASP A 293 22.84 -7.19 33.96
C ASP A 293 22.40 -6.68 32.57
N ALA A 294 21.58 -5.62 32.68
CA ALA A 294 21.23 -4.66 31.66
C ALA A 294 22.48 -3.95 31.12
N CYS A 295 22.86 -4.27 29.89
CA CYS A 295 23.69 -3.42 29.04
C CYS A 295 23.07 -3.38 27.65
N THR A 296 22.45 -2.25 27.34
CA THR A 296 21.95 -1.84 26.03
C THR A 296 23.05 -1.90 24.99
N SER A 297 23.04 -2.91 24.12
CA SER A 297 23.85 -2.91 22.88
C SER A 297 22.94 -2.72 21.68
N SER A 298 22.77 -1.45 21.33
CA SER A 298 22.18 -0.98 20.08
C SER A 298 23.08 -1.38 18.90
N LEU A 299 22.80 -2.52 18.28
CA LEU A 299 23.30 -2.82 16.93
C LEU A 299 22.45 -2.03 15.93
N LYS A 300 22.91 -0.81 15.64
CA LYS A 300 22.40 0.09 14.61
C LYS A 300 22.41 -0.59 13.24
N GLY A 301 21.28 -1.17 12.85
CA GLY A 301 20.99 -1.50 11.47
C GLY A 301 20.76 -0.21 10.67
N LEU A 302 21.74 0.11 9.81
CA LEU A 302 21.77 1.27 8.93
C LEU A 302 20.46 1.45 8.15
N THR A 303 20.12 2.72 8.01
CA THR A 303 18.82 3.35 7.76
C THR A 303 18.34 3.22 6.32
N SER A 304 17.04 2.96 6.12
CA SER A 304 16.40 3.06 4.80
C SER A 304 15.16 3.96 4.85
N ILE A 305 15.14 5.00 4.02
CA ILE A 305 14.11 6.07 4.01
C ILE A 305 12.98 5.76 3.00
N ARG A 306 13.09 4.69 2.19
CA ARG A 306 12.05 4.32 1.20
C ARG A 306 11.66 2.84 1.18
N SER A 307 12.40 1.94 1.85
CA SER A 307 11.91 0.57 2.00
C SER A 307 10.66 0.58 2.87
N PRO A 308 9.57 -0.11 2.49
CA PRO A 308 8.38 -0.17 3.33
C PRO A 308 8.74 -0.72 4.70
N SER A 309 8.16 -0.14 5.74
CA SER A 309 8.19 -0.72 7.07
C SER A 309 7.27 -1.93 7.11
N PHE A 310 7.80 -3.09 7.51
CA PHE A 310 7.01 -4.33 7.62
C PHE A 310 6.54 -4.54 9.04
N ILE A 311 5.27 -4.90 9.17
CA ILE A 311 4.64 -5.37 10.40
C ILE A 311 3.98 -6.69 10.03
N GLU A 312 4.60 -7.80 10.42
CA GLU A 312 4.18 -9.13 9.97
C GLU A 312 3.98 -10.08 11.15
N GLY A 313 2.93 -10.92 11.06
CA GLY A 313 2.74 -12.04 11.98
C GLY A 313 2.39 -11.65 13.42
N ILE A 314 1.92 -10.41 13.64
CA ILE A 314 1.42 -9.97 14.94
C ILE A 314 0.16 -10.77 15.28
N SER A 315 0.17 -11.39 16.46
CA SER A 315 -0.86 -12.32 16.90
C SER A 315 -1.23 -12.09 18.35
N LYS A 316 -2.54 -12.03 18.65
CA LYS A 316 -3.10 -11.98 20.02
C LYS A 316 -2.55 -10.86 20.90
N THR A 317 -1.95 -9.84 20.29
CA THR A 317 -1.31 -8.72 20.96
C THR A 317 -1.67 -7.45 20.23
N SER A 318 -1.37 -6.32 20.88
CA SER A 318 -1.61 -5.02 20.28
C SER A 318 -0.29 -4.33 20.02
N PHE A 319 -0.21 -3.64 18.89
CA PHE A 319 1.03 -3.11 18.36
C PHE A 319 0.85 -1.66 17.95
N VAL A 320 1.80 -0.79 18.31
CA VAL A 320 1.71 0.65 18.06
C VAL A 320 3.01 1.13 17.43
N LYS A 321 2.91 1.93 16.36
CA LYS A 321 4.03 2.65 15.75
C LYS A 321 3.67 4.10 15.46
N GLN A 322 4.62 4.99 15.74
CA GLN A 322 4.57 6.41 15.38
C GLN A 322 5.47 6.71 14.17
N GLY A 323 5.41 7.94 13.65
CA GLY A 323 6.26 8.40 12.55
C GLY A 323 7.75 8.22 12.80
N SER A 324 8.22 8.37 14.05
CA SER A 324 9.61 8.12 14.46
C SER A 324 10.05 6.65 14.32
N ASP A 325 9.11 5.71 14.39
CA ASP A 325 9.37 4.26 14.43
C ASP A 325 9.36 3.64 13.03
N LEU A 326 8.91 4.40 12.04
CA LEU A 326 8.77 3.96 10.67
C LEU A 326 9.98 4.39 9.86
N LYS A 327 10.57 3.40 9.22
CA LYS A 327 11.60 3.60 8.21
C LYS A 327 10.87 3.80 6.90
N GLY A 328 10.85 5.04 6.44
CA GLY A 328 10.36 5.46 5.14
C GLY A 328 8.87 5.81 5.03
N SER A 329 8.44 6.08 3.80
CA SER A 329 7.12 6.66 3.49
C SER A 329 6.03 5.63 3.16
N SER A 330 6.28 4.35 3.41
CA SER A 330 5.28 3.29 3.18
C SER A 330 5.32 2.19 4.24
N VAL A 331 4.19 1.52 4.43
CA VAL A 331 4.04 0.43 5.41
C VAL A 331 3.31 -0.77 4.80
N LYS A 332 3.73 -1.99 5.17
CA LYS A 332 3.05 -3.24 4.84
C LYS A 332 2.69 -3.99 6.13
N VAL A 333 1.40 -4.18 6.38
CA VAL A 333 0.85 -4.99 7.49
C VAL A 333 0.43 -6.34 6.93
N LEU A 334 1.10 -7.41 7.32
CA LEU A 334 1.01 -8.72 6.67
C LEU A 334 0.66 -9.81 7.69
N ASN A 335 -0.30 -10.67 7.36
CA ASN A 335 -0.56 -11.91 8.11
C ASN A 335 -0.78 -11.70 9.62
N CYS A 336 -1.39 -10.57 10.00
CA CYS A 336 -1.67 -10.25 11.39
C CYS A 336 -3.05 -10.78 11.78
N HIS A 337 -3.14 -11.41 12.94
CA HIS A 337 -4.38 -12.03 13.37
C HIS A 337 -4.70 -11.79 14.83
N ASP A 338 -5.97 -11.76 15.19
CA ASP A 338 -6.40 -11.60 16.58
C ASP A 338 -5.80 -10.37 17.29
N SER A 339 -5.57 -9.26 16.59
CA SER A 339 -4.69 -8.18 17.06
C SER A 339 -5.28 -6.80 16.83
N VAL A 340 -4.76 -5.80 17.57
CA VAL A 340 -5.08 -4.38 17.35
C VAL A 340 -3.81 -3.64 16.99
N ILE A 341 -3.75 -3.08 15.78
CA ILE A 341 -2.53 -2.48 15.22
C ILE A 341 -2.78 -1.00 14.97
N TYR A 342 -1.91 -0.15 15.50
CA TYR A 342 -1.97 1.30 15.38
C TYR A 342 -0.73 1.80 14.66
N ILE A 343 -0.91 2.41 13.49
CA ILE A 343 0.16 3.03 12.71
C ILE A 343 -0.17 4.52 12.61
N LEU A 344 0.28 5.31 13.58
CA LEU A 344 -0.09 6.71 13.76
C LEU A 344 0.99 7.61 13.15
N ALA A 345 1.08 7.62 11.82
CA ALA A 345 2.12 8.31 11.08
C ALA A 345 1.62 8.87 9.73
N PRO A 346 2.25 9.93 9.20
CA PRO A 346 2.04 10.40 7.84
C PRO A 346 2.83 9.50 6.87
N LEU A 347 2.13 8.84 5.95
CA LEU A 347 2.73 7.94 4.96
C LEU A 347 2.24 8.29 3.54
N ARG A 348 2.97 7.86 2.51
CA ARG A 348 2.50 7.93 1.12
C ARG A 348 1.64 6.73 0.79
N TYR A 349 2.06 5.52 1.18
CA TYR A 349 1.36 4.28 0.84
C TYR A 349 1.21 3.34 2.03
N ALA A 350 0.13 2.55 2.06
CA ALA A 350 0.01 1.42 2.98
C ALA A 350 -0.62 0.20 2.31
N THR A 351 -0.14 -0.98 2.67
CA THR A 351 -0.78 -2.25 2.32
C THR A 351 -1.17 -3.01 3.57
N VAL A 352 -2.37 -3.57 3.59
CA VAL A 352 -2.85 -4.54 4.59
C VAL A 352 -3.18 -5.82 3.84
N TYR A 353 -2.53 -6.93 4.19
CA TYR A 353 -2.66 -8.19 3.46
C TYR A 353 -2.81 -9.37 4.41
N GLY A 354 -3.73 -10.28 4.12
CA GLY A 354 -3.81 -11.57 4.81
C GLY A 354 -4.15 -11.47 6.30
N CYS A 355 -4.77 -10.37 6.74
CA CYS A 355 -5.07 -10.17 8.16
C CYS A 355 -6.45 -10.74 8.54
N SER A 356 -6.60 -11.25 9.76
CA SER A 356 -7.86 -11.85 10.24
C SER A 356 -8.22 -11.45 11.68
N ASP A 357 -9.51 -11.26 11.97
CA ASP A 357 -10.01 -10.98 13.33
C ASP A 357 -9.25 -9.82 14.03
N ALA A 358 -8.94 -8.76 13.28
CA ALA A 358 -8.04 -7.70 13.68
C ALA A 358 -8.66 -6.30 13.48
N THR A 359 -8.21 -5.34 14.28
CA THR A 359 -8.52 -3.91 14.09
C THR A 359 -7.23 -3.18 13.73
N ILE A 360 -7.22 -2.51 12.57
CA ILE A 360 -6.04 -1.85 12.02
C ILE A 360 -6.36 -0.38 11.83
N VAL A 361 -5.66 0.47 12.58
CA VAL A 361 -5.74 1.92 12.51
C VAL A 361 -4.55 2.45 11.73
N LEU A 362 -4.83 3.11 10.62
CA LEU A 362 -3.85 3.77 9.77
C LEU A 362 -3.96 5.29 9.95
N GLY A 363 -2.82 5.94 10.08
CA GLY A 363 -2.68 7.39 10.08
C GLY A 363 -3.01 8.02 8.72
N ALA A 364 -2.51 9.23 8.48
CA ALA A 364 -2.79 9.94 7.24
C ALA A 364 -1.96 9.39 6.07
N ILE A 365 -2.62 8.97 4.99
CA ILE A 365 -1.98 8.33 3.82
C ILE A 365 -2.21 9.14 2.53
N GLY A 366 -1.17 9.79 2.03
CA GLY A 366 -1.28 10.79 0.96
C GLY A 366 -1.53 10.28 -0.46
N LYS A 367 -1.21 9.01 -0.76
CA LYS A 367 -1.37 8.44 -2.10
C LYS A 367 -2.41 7.33 -2.14
N ALA A 368 -2.08 6.13 -1.64
CA ALA A 368 -2.97 4.98 -1.76
C ALA A 368 -2.84 3.97 -0.62
N VAL A 369 -3.99 3.44 -0.21
CA VAL A 369 -4.12 2.27 0.66
C VAL A 369 -4.60 1.08 -0.16
N ARG A 370 -4.01 -0.09 0.08
CA ARG A 370 -4.44 -1.36 -0.53
C ARG A 370 -4.74 -2.37 0.57
N VAL A 371 -5.94 -2.94 0.60
CA VAL A 371 -6.35 -3.95 1.57
C VAL A 371 -6.77 -5.21 0.83
N GLU A 372 -6.11 -6.34 1.09
CA GLU A 372 -6.39 -7.58 0.36
C GLU A 372 -6.41 -8.83 1.22
N HIS A 373 -7.22 -9.81 0.81
CA HIS A 373 -7.28 -11.13 1.44
C HIS A 373 -7.48 -11.06 2.97
N CYS A 374 -8.30 -10.12 3.43
CA CYS A 374 -8.58 -9.93 4.86
C CYS A 374 -9.96 -10.46 5.24
N GLU A 375 -10.09 -11.01 6.45
CA GLU A 375 -11.34 -11.61 6.95
C GLU A 375 -11.69 -11.10 8.35
N ARG A 376 -12.92 -10.61 8.55
CA ARG A 376 -13.37 -10.06 9.86
C ARG A 376 -12.42 -8.99 10.40
N VAL A 377 -11.92 -8.12 9.51
CA VAL A 377 -11.01 -7.03 9.86
C VAL A 377 -11.75 -5.70 9.88
N GLN A 378 -11.49 -4.89 10.91
CA GLN A 378 -11.88 -3.49 10.95
C GLN A 378 -10.69 -2.62 10.53
N VAL A 379 -10.79 -1.92 9.39
CA VAL A 379 -9.76 -0.98 8.94
C VAL A 379 -10.27 0.45 9.10
N ILE A 380 -9.50 1.27 9.82
CA ILE A 380 -9.79 2.70 10.01
C ILE A 380 -8.67 3.48 9.32
N ALA A 381 -8.99 4.25 8.27
CA ALA A 381 -7.98 4.91 7.45
C ALA A 381 -8.42 6.28 6.93
N ALA A 382 -7.53 7.26 7.05
CA ALA A 382 -7.61 8.54 6.36
C ALA A 382 -6.64 8.52 5.18
N ALA A 383 -7.14 8.54 3.94
CA ALA A 383 -6.30 8.37 2.76
C ALA A 383 -6.80 9.12 1.53
N LYS A 384 -5.91 9.47 0.60
CA LYS A 384 -6.36 10.04 -0.69
C LYS A 384 -7.17 9.03 -1.50
N ARG A 385 -6.71 7.78 -1.56
CA ARG A 385 -7.35 6.65 -2.26
C ARG A 385 -7.26 5.36 -1.45
N ILE A 386 -8.27 4.49 -1.56
CA ILE A 386 -8.25 3.13 -1.03
C ILE A 386 -8.74 2.11 -2.07
N CYS A 387 -8.07 0.96 -2.13
CA CYS A 387 -8.43 -0.20 -2.93
C CYS A 387 -8.61 -1.40 -1.99
N ILE A 388 -9.76 -2.07 -2.09
CA ILE A 388 -10.13 -3.22 -1.27
C ILE A 388 -10.37 -4.39 -2.21
N ALA A 389 -9.68 -5.51 -2.00
CA ALA A 389 -9.85 -6.69 -2.83
C ALA A 389 -9.93 -7.99 -2.03
N ASN A 390 -10.71 -8.95 -2.49
CA ASN A 390 -10.78 -10.30 -1.93
C ASN A 390 -10.97 -10.34 -0.40
N CYS A 391 -11.82 -9.44 0.14
CA CYS A 391 -12.05 -9.31 1.58
C CYS A 391 -13.42 -9.87 1.99
N ARG A 392 -13.54 -10.37 3.23
CA ARG A 392 -14.77 -10.98 3.75
C ARG A 392 -15.13 -10.46 5.13
N GLU A 393 -16.38 -10.05 5.31
CA GLU A 393 -16.94 -9.63 6.60
C GLU A 393 -16.12 -8.51 7.26
N CYS A 394 -15.51 -7.64 6.45
CA CYS A 394 -14.69 -6.52 6.90
C CYS A 394 -15.50 -5.22 6.98
N VAL A 395 -15.13 -4.35 7.91
CA VAL A 395 -15.72 -3.02 8.09
C VAL A 395 -14.65 -1.94 7.90
N PHE A 396 -14.93 -0.97 7.05
CA PHE A 396 -13.99 0.09 6.67
C PHE A 396 -14.52 1.45 7.13
N PHE A 397 -13.82 2.09 8.06
CA PHE A 397 -14.12 3.45 8.52
C PHE A 397 -13.20 4.44 7.81
N LEU A 398 -13.75 5.19 6.86
CA LEU A 398 -12.97 5.85 5.81
C LEU A 398 -13.12 7.37 5.83
N GLY A 399 -11.96 8.04 5.75
CA GLY A 399 -11.85 9.46 5.42
C GLY A 399 -11.09 9.57 4.11
N VAL A 400 -11.80 9.52 2.99
CA VAL A 400 -11.18 9.38 1.66
C VAL A 400 -11.57 10.46 0.66
N ASN A 401 -10.59 11.06 -0.01
CA ASN A 401 -10.85 12.12 -0.99
C ASN A 401 -11.34 11.56 -2.34
N GLN A 402 -11.02 10.30 -2.64
CA GLN A 402 -11.49 9.58 -3.82
C GLN A 402 -12.40 8.42 -3.43
N ARG A 403 -13.20 7.95 -4.39
CA ARG A 403 -14.11 6.82 -4.23
C ARG A 403 -13.35 5.54 -3.85
N PRO A 404 -13.78 4.79 -2.81
CA PRO A 404 -13.23 3.46 -2.52
C PRO A 404 -13.38 2.53 -3.72
N LEU A 405 -12.32 1.84 -4.09
CA LEU A 405 -12.34 0.86 -5.16
C LEU A 405 -12.53 -0.55 -4.58
N ILE A 406 -13.55 -1.28 -5.02
CA ILE A 406 -13.87 -2.65 -4.59
C ILE A 406 -13.59 -3.61 -5.74
N LEU A 407 -12.66 -4.54 -5.56
CA LEU A 407 -12.15 -5.44 -6.61
C LEU A 407 -12.23 -6.92 -6.20
N GLY A 408 -12.42 -7.82 -7.14
CA GLY A 408 -12.32 -9.25 -6.85
C GLY A 408 -13.52 -9.81 -6.08
N ASP A 409 -13.32 -10.94 -5.42
CA ASP A 409 -14.36 -11.69 -4.71
C ASP A 409 -14.50 -11.21 -3.26
N ASN A 410 -15.39 -10.23 -3.06
CA ASN A 410 -15.68 -9.68 -1.74
C ASN A 410 -17.02 -10.16 -1.21
N HIS A 411 -17.12 -10.33 0.11
CA HIS A 411 -18.35 -10.77 0.75
C HIS A 411 -18.66 -9.95 2.01
N LYS A 412 -19.90 -9.44 2.12
CA LYS A 412 -20.39 -8.70 3.31
C LYS A 412 -19.46 -7.56 3.76
N LEU A 413 -18.97 -6.76 2.82
CA LEU A 413 -18.19 -5.56 3.16
C LEU A 413 -19.10 -4.43 3.62
N GLN A 414 -18.64 -3.71 4.64
CA GLN A 414 -19.31 -2.52 5.13
C GLN A 414 -18.36 -1.31 5.06
N VAL A 415 -18.88 -0.16 4.66
CA VAL A 415 -18.20 1.14 4.69
C VAL A 415 -18.93 2.08 5.63
N ALA A 416 -18.16 2.91 6.34
CA ALA A 416 -18.65 3.88 7.29
C ALA A 416 -17.80 5.16 7.24
N PRO A 417 -18.32 6.32 7.70
CA PRO A 417 -17.51 7.51 7.89
C PRO A 417 -16.32 7.23 8.82
N TYR A 418 -15.19 7.91 8.60
CA TYR A 418 -14.07 7.90 9.54
C TYR A 418 -14.54 8.22 10.96
N ASN A 419 -14.12 7.45 11.95
CA ASN A 419 -14.74 7.45 13.29
C ASN A 419 -13.74 7.65 14.45
N THR A 420 -12.53 8.12 14.17
CA THR A 420 -11.48 8.26 15.19
C THR A 420 -10.68 9.55 15.01
N PHE A 421 -9.78 9.85 15.95
CA PHE A 421 -8.70 10.82 15.78
C PHE A 421 -7.57 10.53 16.78
N TYR A 422 -6.38 11.04 16.49
CA TYR A 422 -5.25 11.10 17.42
C TYR A 422 -4.64 12.50 17.36
N SER A 423 -3.83 12.86 18.36
CA SER A 423 -3.37 14.23 18.61
C SER A 423 -2.70 14.91 17.41
N GLN A 424 -1.96 14.18 16.58
CA GLN A 424 -1.20 14.72 15.44
C GLN A 424 -1.91 14.54 14.08
N LEU A 425 -3.19 14.12 14.08
CA LEU A 425 -3.87 13.72 12.84
C LEU A 425 -3.98 14.86 11.83
N GLU A 426 -4.38 16.08 12.24
CA GLU A 426 -4.54 17.22 11.32
C GLU A 426 -3.20 17.67 10.71
N GLU A 427 -2.12 17.65 11.49
CA GLU A 427 -0.76 17.93 11.01
C GLU A 427 -0.35 16.89 9.97
N HIS A 428 -0.54 15.60 10.27
CA HIS A 428 -0.23 14.52 9.35
C HIS A 428 -1.06 14.61 8.07
N MET A 429 -2.36 14.93 8.16
CA MET A 429 -3.23 15.13 6.99
C MET A 429 -2.75 16.27 6.10
N THR A 430 -2.35 17.39 6.70
CA THR A 430 -1.80 18.54 5.96
C THR A 430 -0.49 18.18 5.28
N GLN A 431 0.40 17.45 5.96
CA GLN A 431 1.69 17.02 5.41
C GLN A 431 1.53 16.13 4.17
N VAL A 432 0.51 15.27 4.14
CA VAL A 432 0.30 14.31 3.04
C VAL A 432 -0.77 14.75 2.03
N GLY A 433 -1.38 15.93 2.23
CA GLY A 433 -2.36 16.51 1.31
C GLY A 433 -3.74 15.84 1.33
N ILE A 434 -4.22 15.43 2.51
CA ILE A 434 -5.60 14.93 2.69
C ILE A 434 -6.50 16.06 3.16
N GLU A 435 -7.62 16.26 2.45
CA GLU A 435 -8.61 17.27 2.79
C GLU A 435 -9.78 16.68 3.56
N ALA A 436 -10.05 17.17 4.78
CA ALA A 436 -11.15 16.65 5.60
C ALA A 436 -12.55 16.99 5.05
N THR A 437 -12.65 18.05 4.26
CA THR A 437 -13.88 18.55 3.63
C THR A 437 -14.38 17.64 2.51
N ILE A 438 -13.48 16.91 1.84
CA ILE A 438 -13.80 15.99 0.75
C ILE A 438 -13.79 14.56 1.29
N ASN A 439 -14.96 13.98 1.55
CA ASN A 439 -15.04 12.60 2.02
C ASN A 439 -16.05 11.77 1.20
N ARG A 440 -15.54 10.96 0.27
CA ARG A 440 -16.32 10.13 -0.69
C ARG A 440 -16.46 8.66 -0.24
N TRP A 441 -16.37 8.39 1.05
CA TRP A 441 -16.44 7.04 1.63
C TRP A 441 -17.71 6.25 1.25
N ASN A 442 -18.84 6.93 1.02
CA ASN A 442 -20.14 6.35 0.70
C ASN A 442 -20.38 6.14 -0.80
N GLU A 443 -19.37 6.38 -1.65
CA GLU A 443 -19.45 6.20 -3.10
C GLU A 443 -18.51 5.07 -3.59
N PRO A 444 -18.62 3.83 -3.08
CA PRO A 444 -17.76 2.73 -3.51
C PRO A 444 -18.00 2.40 -4.99
N LEU A 445 -16.90 2.23 -5.73
CA LEU A 445 -16.89 1.79 -7.12
C LEU A 445 -16.44 0.33 -7.19
N ALA A 446 -17.36 -0.58 -7.52
CA ALA A 446 -17.06 -1.99 -7.71
C ALA A 446 -16.63 -2.27 -9.16
N LEU A 447 -15.47 -2.90 -9.35
CA LEU A 447 -14.97 -3.32 -10.67
C LEU A 447 -14.65 -4.81 -10.67
N GLY A 448 -15.48 -5.60 -11.36
CA GLY A 448 -15.23 -7.01 -11.75
C GLY A 448 -14.94 -8.01 -10.62
N VAL A 449 -15.53 -9.21 -10.68
CA VAL A 449 -15.20 -10.29 -9.72
C VAL A 449 -13.82 -10.90 -9.98
N VAL A 450 -13.29 -10.77 -11.20
CA VAL A 450 -12.00 -11.36 -11.59
C VAL A 450 -10.96 -10.26 -11.72
N ASP A 451 -9.92 -10.30 -10.87
CA ASP A 451 -8.70 -9.49 -11.04
C ASP A 451 -7.83 -10.13 -12.14
N PRO A 452 -7.68 -9.50 -13.32
CA PRO A 452 -6.87 -10.05 -14.42
C PRO A 452 -5.37 -10.10 -14.12
N GLN A 453 -4.91 -9.33 -13.12
CA GLN A 453 -3.53 -9.26 -12.69
C GLN A 453 -3.22 -10.24 -11.54
N ASP A 454 -4.25 -10.85 -10.95
CA ASP A 454 -4.09 -11.97 -10.03
C ASP A 454 -3.78 -13.25 -10.83
N SER A 455 -2.75 -13.97 -10.38
CA SER A 455 -2.32 -15.23 -10.98
C SER A 455 -3.11 -16.43 -10.43
N LEU A 456 -3.96 -16.22 -9.41
CA LEU A 456 -4.82 -17.25 -8.84
C LEU A 456 -6.01 -17.54 -9.77
N SER A 457 -6.07 -18.77 -10.28
CA SER A 457 -7.22 -19.25 -11.06
C SER A 457 -8.44 -19.42 -10.14
N HIS A 458 -9.51 -18.67 -10.38
CA HIS A 458 -10.79 -18.96 -9.74
C HIS A 458 -11.37 -20.29 -10.27
N PRO A 459 -11.90 -21.17 -9.38
CA PRO A 459 -12.44 -22.47 -9.77
C PRO A 459 -13.78 -22.40 -10.54
N ALA A 460 -14.41 -21.22 -10.63
CA ALA A 460 -15.64 -21.02 -11.37
C ALA A 460 -15.38 -20.04 -12.53
N GLY A 461 -15.34 -20.56 -13.76
CA GLY A 461 -15.14 -19.81 -15.00
C GLY A 461 -16.29 -18.86 -15.39
N VAL A 462 -16.76 -18.03 -14.44
CA VAL A 462 -17.82 -17.04 -14.64
C VAL A 462 -17.18 -15.65 -14.60
N ALA A 463 -16.67 -15.20 -15.75
CA ALA A 463 -15.95 -13.94 -15.88
C ALA A 463 -16.84 -12.67 -15.81
N ASP A 464 -18.18 -12.83 -15.81
CA ASP A 464 -19.12 -11.74 -16.09
C ASP A 464 -20.02 -11.32 -14.91
N VAL A 465 -19.73 -11.73 -13.67
CA VAL A 465 -20.49 -11.26 -12.50
C VAL A 465 -19.88 -9.94 -11.99
N GLN A 466 -20.71 -8.92 -11.73
CA GLN A 466 -20.27 -7.69 -11.08
C GLN A 466 -19.86 -7.98 -9.64
N ALA A 467 -18.73 -7.42 -9.18
CA ALA A 467 -18.30 -7.57 -7.79
C ALA A 467 -19.37 -7.02 -6.84
N GLU A 468 -19.59 -7.72 -5.72
CA GLU A 468 -20.48 -7.24 -4.66
C GLU A 468 -19.90 -5.91 -4.13
N SER A 469 -20.68 -4.83 -4.23
CA SER A 469 -20.27 -3.53 -3.69
C SER A 469 -20.41 -3.52 -2.17
N ALA A 470 -19.65 -2.66 -1.50
CA ALA A 470 -19.76 -2.49 -0.05
C ALA A 470 -21.09 -1.80 0.33
N THR A 471 -21.68 -2.26 1.42
CA THR A 471 -22.89 -1.66 2.00
C THR A 471 -22.52 -0.62 3.05
N CYS A 472 -23.37 0.39 3.27
CA CYS A 472 -23.13 1.33 4.37
C CYS A 472 -23.40 0.65 5.73
N LEU A 473 -22.55 0.91 6.73
CA LEU A 473 -22.81 0.48 8.10
C LEU A 473 -24.10 1.13 8.62
N ASP A 474 -24.88 0.38 9.39
CA ASP A 474 -26.08 0.93 10.04
C ASP A 474 -25.67 2.07 11.00
N PRO A 475 -26.29 3.27 10.91
CA PRO A 475 -26.02 4.38 11.84
C PRO A 475 -26.15 4.00 13.32
N ASP A 476 -27.04 3.08 13.68
CA ASP A 476 -27.23 2.64 15.06
C ASP A 476 -26.08 1.76 15.57
N GLN A 477 -25.29 1.18 14.66
CA GLN A 477 -24.08 0.40 14.97
C GLN A 477 -22.81 1.27 14.97
N PHE A 478 -22.91 2.53 14.54
CA PHE A 478 -21.75 3.41 14.44
C PHE A 478 -21.30 3.93 15.80
N THR A 479 -20.05 3.64 16.17
CA THR A 479 -19.41 4.15 17.38
C THR A 479 -18.08 4.80 17.07
N ASN A 480 -17.75 5.88 17.79
CA ASN A 480 -16.42 6.47 17.70
C ASN A 480 -15.39 5.50 18.27
N PHE A 481 -14.31 5.28 17.53
CA PHE A 481 -13.19 4.48 17.98
C PHE A 481 -12.23 5.38 18.75
N LEU A 482 -11.78 4.91 19.92
CA LEU A 482 -10.90 5.67 20.81
C LEU A 482 -9.48 5.15 20.67
N ILE A 483 -8.56 6.04 20.30
CA ILE A 483 -7.13 5.76 20.34
C ILE A 483 -6.61 6.24 21.70
N PRO A 484 -6.05 5.34 22.54
CA PRO A 484 -5.47 5.74 23.81
C PRO A 484 -4.36 6.78 23.63
N ASN A 485 -4.28 7.72 24.56
CA ASN A 485 -3.23 8.73 24.54
C ASN A 485 -1.93 8.16 25.14
N TRP A 486 -1.27 7.25 24.41
CA TRP A 486 0.01 6.66 24.84
C TRP A 486 1.16 7.66 24.80
N PHE A 487 1.06 8.66 23.93
CA PHE A 487 2.14 9.58 23.65
C PHE A 487 1.62 10.99 23.83
N GLY A 488 1.76 11.51 25.05
CA GLY A 488 1.46 12.90 25.41
C GLY A 488 2.44 13.87 24.76
N GLY A 489 2.42 13.96 23.42
CA GLY A 489 3.26 14.88 22.66
C GLY A 489 2.75 16.31 22.77
N GLU A 490 3.65 17.24 23.09
CA GLU A 490 3.46 18.69 23.04
C GLU A 490 3.39 19.17 21.57
N SER A 491 2.37 18.77 20.82
CA SER A 491 2.04 19.48 19.58
C SER A 491 1.43 20.84 19.95
N PRO A 492 1.82 21.96 19.31
CA PRO A 492 1.32 23.29 19.66
C PRO A 492 -0.21 23.41 19.56
N GLU A 493 -0.83 22.63 18.66
CA GLU A 493 -2.28 22.50 18.54
C GLU A 493 -2.67 21.02 18.33
N PRO A 494 -2.97 20.26 19.40
CA PRO A 494 -3.40 18.87 19.24
C PRO A 494 -4.82 18.80 18.66
N THR A 495 -5.04 17.84 17.77
CA THR A 495 -6.37 17.52 17.25
C THR A 495 -7.30 17.08 18.39
N LYS A 496 -8.40 17.82 18.57
CA LYS A 496 -9.35 17.63 19.70
C LYS A 496 -10.59 16.84 19.33
N HIS A 497 -10.90 16.76 18.05
CA HIS A 497 -12.10 16.12 17.53
C HIS A 497 -11.79 15.49 16.17
N ASN A 498 -12.68 14.61 15.70
CA ASN A 498 -12.57 14.02 14.39
C ASN A 498 -12.66 15.13 13.31
N PRO A 499 -11.63 15.31 12.46
CA PRO A 499 -11.61 16.37 11.46
C PRO A 499 -12.62 16.12 10.32
N PHE A 500 -13.04 14.87 10.10
CA PHE A 500 -14.01 14.55 9.07
C PHE A 500 -15.44 14.82 9.58
N PRO A 501 -16.23 15.64 8.86
CA PRO A 501 -17.59 15.93 9.26
C PRO A 501 -18.47 14.67 9.15
N LEU A 502 -19.22 14.41 10.22
CA LEU A 502 -20.11 13.27 10.28
C LEU A 502 -21.44 13.58 9.54
N PRO A 503 -21.94 12.69 8.67
CA PRO A 503 -23.23 12.89 8.02
C PRO A 503 -24.39 12.94 9.02
N GLU A 504 -25.44 13.69 8.67
CA GLU A 504 -26.58 13.97 9.56
C GLU A 504 -27.22 12.71 10.15
N VAL A 505 -27.37 11.65 9.35
CA VAL A 505 -27.98 10.38 9.79
C VAL A 505 -27.19 9.70 10.89
N TYR A 506 -25.85 9.71 10.80
CA TYR A 506 -24.97 9.15 11.83
C TYR A 506 -24.90 10.06 13.05
N MET A 507 -24.90 11.38 12.85
CA MET A 507 -24.92 12.36 13.94
C MET A 507 -26.20 12.24 14.77
N ALA A 508 -27.37 12.14 14.11
CA ALA A 508 -28.65 11.99 14.78
C ALA A 508 -28.72 10.68 15.57
N SER A 509 -28.21 9.57 15.02
CA SER A 509 -28.15 8.30 15.74
C SER A 509 -27.20 8.38 16.96
N GLN A 510 -26.03 9.01 16.83
CA GLN A 510 -25.13 9.23 17.97
C GLN A 510 -25.77 10.09 19.06
N GLN A 511 -26.47 11.17 18.70
CA GLN A 511 -27.17 12.03 19.66
C GLN A 511 -28.30 11.29 20.37
N LYS A 512 -29.09 10.50 19.62
CA LYS A 512 -30.13 9.64 20.19
C LYS A 512 -29.53 8.63 21.18
N ASN A 513 -28.45 7.96 20.81
CA ASN A 513 -27.76 7.00 21.68
C ASN A 513 -27.19 7.69 22.93
N HIS A 514 -26.62 8.89 22.81
CA HIS A 514 -26.14 9.68 23.95
C HIS A 514 -27.27 10.09 24.89
N THR A 515 -28.40 10.55 24.36
CA THR A 515 -29.60 10.89 25.13
C THR A 515 -30.16 9.67 25.86
N ASN A 516 -30.33 8.54 25.16
CA ASN A 516 -30.78 7.28 25.76
C ASN A 516 -29.85 6.83 26.89
N LEU A 517 -28.54 6.94 26.70
CA LEU A 517 -27.55 6.57 27.72
C LEU A 517 -27.62 7.52 28.93
N GLY A 518 -27.88 8.81 28.69
CA GLY A 518 -28.16 9.80 29.74
C GLY A 518 -29.43 9.47 30.54
N GLU A 519 -30.52 9.12 29.86
CA GLU A 519 -31.78 8.71 30.47
C GLU A 519 -31.63 7.42 31.27
N ILE A 520 -30.89 6.43 30.78
CA ILE A 520 -30.59 5.19 31.50
C ILE A 520 -29.76 5.49 32.75
N LYS A 521 -28.71 6.33 32.65
CA LYS A 521 -27.90 6.76 33.80
C LYS A 521 -28.72 7.52 34.83
N GLN A 522 -29.64 8.36 34.39
CA GLN A 522 -30.53 9.12 35.27
C GLN A 522 -31.51 8.19 35.97
N SER A 523 -32.16 7.30 35.21
CA SER A 523 -33.05 6.27 35.74
C SER A 523 -32.34 5.41 36.79
N LEU A 524 -31.10 4.97 36.51
CA LEU A 524 -30.28 4.19 37.46
C LEU A 524 -29.93 4.96 38.74
N ARG A 525 -29.73 6.28 38.65
CA ARG A 525 -29.48 7.14 39.83
C ARG A 525 -30.74 7.38 40.64
N ASP A 526 -31.89 7.50 39.97
CA ASP A 526 -33.17 7.78 40.61
C ASP A 526 -33.78 6.55 41.28
N VAL A 527 -33.35 5.33 40.89
CA VAL A 527 -33.74 4.11 41.61
C VAL A 527 -33.12 4.12 43.02
N GLN A 528 -33.95 4.31 44.04
CA GLN A 528 -33.56 4.14 45.45
C GLN A 528 -33.36 2.66 45.78
N LEU A 529 -32.21 2.12 45.38
CA LEU A 529 -31.80 0.77 45.72
C LEU A 529 -31.13 0.74 47.10
N GLU A 530 -31.44 -0.29 47.88
CA GLU A 530 -30.67 -0.63 49.09
C GLU A 530 -29.20 -0.95 48.72
N GLU A 531 -28.28 -0.70 49.65
CA GLU A 531 -26.84 -0.83 49.40
C GLU A 531 -26.41 -2.23 48.96
N ASN A 532 -27.12 -3.27 49.41
CA ASN A 532 -26.88 -4.65 48.98
C ASN A 532 -27.30 -4.86 47.52
N ARG A 533 -28.46 -4.32 47.11
CA ARG A 533 -28.96 -4.41 45.74
C ARG A 533 -28.12 -3.60 44.76
N LYS A 534 -27.58 -2.45 45.18
CA LYS A 534 -26.60 -1.69 44.39
C LYS A 534 -25.34 -2.51 44.10
N ARG A 535 -24.82 -3.22 45.12
CA ARG A 535 -23.68 -4.12 44.96
C ARG A 535 -24.00 -5.27 44.00
N GLU A 536 -25.15 -5.92 44.13
CA GLU A 536 -25.58 -6.98 43.20
C GLU A 536 -25.66 -6.48 41.75
N LEU A 537 -26.28 -5.32 41.52
CA LEU A 537 -26.39 -4.73 40.19
C LEU A 537 -25.02 -4.39 39.59
N SER A 538 -24.13 -3.80 40.39
CA SER A 538 -22.76 -3.49 39.96
C SER A 538 -21.98 -4.75 39.58
N CYS A 539 -22.07 -5.82 40.38
CA CYS A 539 -21.46 -7.11 40.07
C CYS A 539 -22.02 -7.71 38.77
N ALA A 540 -23.34 -7.67 38.56
CA ALA A 540 -23.96 -8.14 37.32
C ALA A 540 -23.47 -7.34 36.11
N LEU A 541 -23.46 -6.01 36.20
CA LEU A 541 -22.95 -5.14 35.12
C LEU A 541 -21.48 -5.43 34.79
N HIS A 542 -20.63 -5.66 35.79
CA HIS A 542 -19.25 -6.06 35.57
C HIS A 542 -19.12 -7.40 34.87
N VAL A 543 -19.93 -8.40 35.22
CA VAL A 543 -19.92 -9.71 34.53
C VAL A 543 -20.35 -9.56 33.08
N TYR A 544 -21.48 -8.89 32.82
CA TYR A 544 -21.96 -8.66 31.45
C TYR A 544 -20.98 -7.82 30.62
N PHE A 545 -20.35 -6.81 31.22
CA PHE A 545 -19.32 -6.01 30.55
C PHE A 545 -18.08 -6.85 30.21
N LYS A 546 -17.65 -7.71 31.13
CA LYS A 546 -16.55 -8.64 30.89
C LYS A 546 -16.89 -9.61 29.76
N ASP A 547 -18.06 -10.25 29.81
CA ASP A 547 -18.50 -11.21 28.79
C ASP A 547 -18.60 -10.52 27.41
N TRP A 548 -19.09 -9.28 27.38
CA TRP A 548 -19.10 -8.46 26.18
C TRP A 548 -17.68 -8.18 25.64
N LEU A 549 -16.71 -7.81 26.50
CA LEU A 549 -15.32 -7.57 26.09
C LEU A 549 -14.66 -8.79 25.45
N TYR A 550 -14.95 -10.00 25.95
CA TYR A 550 -14.44 -11.24 25.36
C TYR A 550 -15.17 -11.61 24.08
N ALA A 551 -16.50 -11.52 24.06
CA ALA A 551 -17.31 -11.85 22.89
C ALA A 551 -17.03 -10.92 21.69
N SER A 552 -16.74 -9.64 21.95
CA SER A 552 -16.41 -8.67 20.90
C SER A 552 -14.92 -8.61 20.54
N GLY A 553 -14.04 -9.29 21.28
CA GLY A 553 -12.58 -9.18 21.12
C GLY A 553 -11.96 -7.87 21.63
N ASN A 554 -12.77 -6.92 22.13
CA ASN A 554 -12.30 -5.62 22.64
C ASN A 554 -11.36 -5.73 23.84
N ILE A 555 -11.34 -6.87 24.53
CA ILE A 555 -10.40 -7.16 25.62
C ILE A 555 -8.94 -6.89 25.21
N ARG A 556 -8.59 -7.06 23.93
CA ARG A 556 -7.23 -6.85 23.39
C ARG A 556 -6.78 -5.39 23.45
N GLN A 557 -7.70 -4.44 23.39
CA GLN A 557 -7.39 -3.02 23.54
C GLN A 557 -6.85 -2.72 24.95
N LEU A 558 -7.26 -3.50 25.95
CA LEU A 558 -6.77 -3.35 27.33
C LEU A 558 -5.35 -3.88 27.50
N TYR A 559 -4.89 -4.81 26.65
CA TYR A 559 -3.51 -5.30 26.72
C TYR A 559 -2.50 -4.18 26.42
N CYS A 560 -2.87 -3.18 25.61
CA CYS A 560 -2.03 -1.99 25.40
C CYS A 560 -1.86 -1.13 26.65
N LEU A 561 -2.80 -1.21 27.60
CA LEU A 561 -2.83 -0.34 28.78
C LEU A 561 -2.13 -0.97 30.00
N GLN A 562 -1.77 -2.25 29.92
CA GLN A 562 -1.09 -2.99 31.01
C GLN A 562 0.43 -2.96 30.90
N GLY A 563 0.98 -2.30 29.88
CA GLY A 563 2.42 -2.23 29.61
C GLY A 563 3.16 -1.06 30.26
N ASP A 564 2.48 -0.22 31.03
CA ASP A 564 3.07 0.91 31.79
C ASP A 564 3.26 0.58 33.27
#